data_AF-A0A4Y9YDA2-F1
#
_entry.id   AF-A0A4Y9YDA2-F1
#
_cell.length_a   1.000
_cell.length_b   1.000
_cell.length_c   1.000
_cell.angle_alpha   90.00
_cell.angle_beta   90.00
_cell.angle_gamma   90.00
#
_symmetry.space_group_name_H-M   'P 1'
#
loop_
_entity.id
_entity.type
_entity.pdbx_description
1 polymer ?
#
loop_
_entity_poly.entity_id
_entity_poly.type
_entity_poly.pdbx_seq_one_letter_code
_entity_poly.pdbx_strand_id
1 'polypeptide(L)'
;MQLDVDDLPPELWHHVLEYLPRPDQRTCRLVCRAFHGLATAMVFDRVVVTFGDWDIWDAFNGETMEGTVVTNPDAQAQREARTLAILDHFVADPWFAGMVKHLEVHAFEMDDGLKADTTSLMARLTAAVRTLRQLHSFVWHGQDPSLPLTLVEAL
;
A
#
# COMPACT_ATOMS: atom_id res chain seq x y z
N MET A 1 -17.34 -27.71 27.35
CA MET A 1 -17.87 -27.50 25.99
C MET A 1 -16.74 -26.82 25.23
N GLN A 2 -16.05 -27.56 24.38
CA GLN A 2 -14.94 -27.05 23.58
C GLN A 2 -15.57 -26.64 22.25
N LEU A 3 -15.70 -25.33 22.03
CA LEU A 3 -16.18 -24.82 20.75
C LEU A 3 -15.07 -25.08 19.74
N ASP A 4 -15.40 -25.77 18.66
CA ASP A 4 -14.49 -25.90 17.53
C ASP A 4 -14.40 -24.55 16.83
N VAL A 5 -13.18 -24.13 16.51
CA VAL A 5 -12.90 -22.85 15.86
C VAL A 5 -13.50 -22.81 14.46
N ASP A 6 -13.67 -24.00 13.85
CA ASP A 6 -14.25 -24.20 12.53
C ASP A 6 -15.78 -24.06 12.50
N ASP A 7 -16.46 -24.05 13.66
CA ASP A 7 -17.92 -23.90 13.73
C ASP A 7 -18.39 -22.43 13.72
N LEU A 8 -17.47 -21.47 13.89
CA LEU A 8 -17.82 -20.05 13.87
C LEU A 8 -17.96 -19.55 12.42
N PRO A 9 -19.05 -18.83 12.09
CA PRO A 9 -19.20 -18.17 10.81
C PRO A 9 -18.03 -17.21 10.51
N PRO A 10 -17.57 -17.12 9.25
CA PRO A 10 -16.45 -16.27 8.86
C PRO A 10 -16.68 -14.79 9.18
N GLU A 11 -17.93 -14.34 9.25
CA GLU A 11 -18.30 -12.96 9.62
C GLU A 11 -17.95 -12.65 11.08
N LEU A 12 -18.07 -13.62 11.99
CA LEU A 12 -17.67 -13.42 13.38
C LEU A 12 -16.15 -13.36 13.51
N TRP A 13 -15.43 -14.20 12.76
CA TRP A 13 -13.98 -14.13 12.70
C TRP A 13 -13.48 -12.81 12.13
N HIS A 14 -14.16 -12.27 11.11
CA HIS A 14 -13.86 -10.95 10.58
C HIS A 14 -13.91 -9.88 11.68
N HIS A 15 -15.00 -9.82 12.47
CA HIS A 15 -15.11 -8.88 13.58
C HIS A 15 -14.00 -9.08 14.63
N VAL A 16 -13.66 -10.30 15.00
CA VAL A 16 -12.57 -10.55 15.95
C VAL A 16 -11.24 -10.00 15.41
N LEU A 17 -10.93 -10.26 14.14
CA LEU A 17 -9.72 -9.78 13.50
C LEU A 17 -9.66 -8.25 13.38
N GLU A 18 -10.81 -7.56 13.27
CA GLU A 18 -10.87 -6.09 13.19
C GLU A 18 -10.37 -5.42 14.47
N TYR A 19 -10.56 -6.07 15.62
CA TYR A 19 -10.08 -5.57 16.91
C TYR A 19 -8.62 -5.92 17.19
N LEU A 20 -7.97 -6.74 16.35
CA LEU A 20 -6.56 -7.07 16.53
C LEU A 20 -5.64 -5.96 16.00
N PRO A 21 -4.51 -5.70 16.65
CA PRO A 21 -3.43 -4.89 16.10
C PRO A 21 -2.98 -5.39 14.72
N ARG A 22 -2.53 -4.49 13.85
CA ARG A 22 -2.02 -4.83 12.49
C ARG A 22 -0.95 -5.94 12.48
N PRO A 23 0.04 -5.99 13.40
CA PRO A 23 0.99 -7.09 13.46
C PRO A 23 0.34 -8.45 13.73
N ASP A 24 -0.69 -8.47 14.57
CA ASP A 24 -1.40 -9.70 14.95
C ASP A 24 -2.29 -10.19 13.82
N GLN A 25 -2.96 -9.27 13.10
CA GLN A 25 -3.68 -9.59 11.86
C GLN A 25 -2.76 -10.28 10.85
N ARG A 26 -1.52 -9.79 10.67
CA ARG A 26 -0.55 -10.43 9.77
C ARG A 26 -0.17 -11.84 10.22
N THR A 27 -0.03 -12.03 11.52
CA THR A 27 0.30 -13.34 12.11
C THR A 27 -0.84 -14.35 11.95
N CYS A 28 -2.10 -13.89 12.01
CA CYS A 28 -3.28 -14.73 11.75
C CYS A 28 -3.25 -15.38 10.36
N ARG A 29 -2.55 -14.79 9.37
CA ARG A 29 -2.39 -15.40 8.04
C ARG A 29 -1.63 -16.72 8.05
N LEU A 30 -0.92 -17.04 9.12
CA LEU A 30 -0.09 -18.24 9.27
C LEU A 30 -0.80 -19.37 10.03
N VAL A 31 -1.97 -19.11 10.61
CA VAL A 31 -2.67 -20.08 11.47
C VAL A 31 -3.32 -21.19 10.65
N CYS A 32 -4.20 -20.84 9.72
CA CYS A 32 -4.85 -21.78 8.81
C CYS A 32 -5.36 -21.07 7.54
N ARG A 33 -5.88 -21.83 6.57
CA ARG A 33 -6.34 -21.29 5.27
C ARG A 33 -7.52 -20.31 5.40
N ALA A 34 -8.45 -20.55 6.33
CA ALA A 34 -9.60 -19.67 6.53
C ALA A 34 -9.15 -18.29 7.04
N PHE A 35 -8.32 -18.27 8.08
CA PHE A 35 -7.72 -17.04 8.61
C PHE A 35 -6.78 -16.39 7.61
N HIS A 36 -6.07 -17.18 6.78
CA HIS A 36 -5.26 -16.65 5.69
C HIS A 36 -6.08 -15.77 4.75
N GLY A 37 -7.25 -16.24 4.30
CA GLY A 37 -8.12 -15.45 3.43
C GLY A 37 -8.61 -14.16 4.09
N LEU A 38 -9.20 -14.28 5.28
CA LEU A 38 -9.76 -13.14 6.02
C LEU A 38 -8.70 -12.10 6.35
N ALA A 39 -7.59 -12.52 6.97
CA ALA A 39 -6.53 -11.61 7.37
C ALA A 39 -5.80 -11.01 6.15
N THR A 40 -5.69 -11.72 5.03
CA THR A 40 -5.14 -11.16 3.80
C THR A 40 -6.03 -10.03 3.30
N ALA A 41 -7.35 -10.24 3.21
CA ALA A 41 -8.29 -9.19 2.80
C ALA A 41 -8.19 -7.94 3.70
N MET A 42 -8.03 -8.13 5.01
CA MET A 42 -7.91 -7.02 5.96
C MET A 42 -6.56 -6.29 5.91
N VAL A 43 -5.46 -7.02 5.77
CA VAL A 43 -4.11 -6.44 5.70
C VAL A 43 -3.93 -5.63 4.42
N PHE A 44 -4.51 -6.10 3.32
CA PHE A 44 -4.41 -5.44 2.01
C PHE A 44 -5.59 -4.51 1.70
N ASP A 45 -6.54 -4.36 2.62
CA ASP A 45 -7.66 -3.40 2.49
C ASP A 45 -7.16 -1.96 2.31
N ARG A 46 -6.05 -1.61 2.97
CA ARG A 46 -5.34 -0.34 2.81
C ARG A 46 -3.91 -0.58 2.34
N VAL A 47 -3.57 0.01 1.21
CA VAL A 47 -2.22 -0.02 0.65
C VAL A 47 -1.68 1.40 0.59
N VAL A 48 -0.46 1.57 1.09
CA VAL A 48 0.29 2.82 0.99
C VAL A 48 1.41 2.60 0.00
N VAL A 49 1.47 3.47 -1.00
CA VAL A 49 2.48 3.47 -2.05
C VAL A 49 3.31 4.75 -1.92
N THR A 50 4.62 4.58 -1.92
CA THR A 50 5.58 5.64 -1.64
C THR A 50 6.50 5.86 -2.83
N PHE A 51 6.69 7.11 -3.21
CA PHE A 51 7.54 7.57 -4.31
C PHE A 51 8.44 8.73 -3.88
N GLY A 52 9.67 8.72 -4.40
CA GLY A 52 10.67 9.78 -4.21
C GLY A 52 11.41 9.76 -2.87
N ASP A 53 12.00 10.89 -2.48
CA ASP A 53 12.89 10.96 -1.31
C ASP A 53 12.10 11.14 0.00
N TRP A 54 11.98 10.02 0.72
CA TRP A 54 11.29 9.94 2.00
C TRP A 54 12.15 10.29 3.21
N ASP A 55 13.48 10.27 3.06
CA ASP A 55 14.37 10.57 4.17
C ASP A 55 14.21 12.06 4.58
N ILE A 56 13.77 12.90 3.64
CA ILE A 56 13.34 14.28 3.86
C ILE A 56 12.06 14.34 4.71
N TRP A 57 11.04 13.52 4.40
CA TRP A 57 9.77 13.51 5.12
C TRP A 57 9.94 13.06 6.58
N ASP A 58 10.74 12.01 6.82
CA ASP A 58 11.01 11.48 8.17
C ASP A 58 11.71 12.56 9.04
N ALA A 59 12.62 13.33 8.43
CA ALA A 59 13.26 14.47 9.08
C ALA A 59 12.28 15.61 9.41
N PHE A 60 11.32 15.91 8.53
CA PHE A 60 10.31 16.95 8.76
C PHE A 60 9.31 16.60 9.87
N ASN A 61 8.98 15.32 10.06
CA ASN A 61 8.03 14.88 11.10
C ASN A 61 8.69 14.61 12.46
N GLY A 62 9.99 14.89 12.58
CA GLY A 62 10.70 14.85 13.85
C GLY A 62 10.98 13.43 14.36
N GLU A 63 10.90 12.41 13.49
CA GLU A 63 11.34 11.05 13.86
C GLU A 63 12.88 10.98 13.98
N THR A 64 13.58 11.87 13.29
CA THR A 64 15.04 12.03 13.36
C THR A 64 15.40 13.34 14.05
N MET A 65 15.46 13.34 15.39
CA MET A 65 16.05 14.45 16.16
C MET A 65 17.54 14.58 15.81
N GLU A 66 17.94 15.75 15.30
CA GLU A 66 19.33 16.26 15.25
C GLU A 66 20.37 15.29 14.65
N GLY A 67 20.29 15.04 13.35
CA GLY A 67 21.37 14.42 12.60
C GLY A 67 21.28 14.77 11.12
N THR A 68 22.42 15.03 10.48
CA THR A 68 22.54 15.11 9.01
C THR A 68 21.74 13.97 8.39
N VAL A 69 20.73 14.28 7.57
CA VAL A 69 19.95 13.29 6.83
C VAL A 69 20.92 12.58 5.89
N VAL A 70 21.35 11.38 6.27
CA VAL A 70 22.14 10.51 5.40
C VAL A 70 21.14 9.78 4.55
N THR A 71 20.88 10.29 3.35
CA THR A 71 20.05 9.60 2.37
C THR A 71 20.69 8.24 2.09
N ASN A 72 19.95 7.15 2.32
CA ASN A 72 20.43 5.81 2.03
C ASN A 72 19.89 5.39 0.65
N PRO A 73 20.68 5.54 -0.44
CA PRO A 73 20.19 5.29 -1.79
C PRO A 73 19.72 3.85 -1.99
N ASP A 74 20.30 2.89 -1.27
CA ASP A 74 19.90 1.48 -1.35
C ASP A 74 18.51 1.25 -0.74
N ALA A 75 18.19 1.95 0.35
CA ALA A 75 16.88 1.87 0.99
C ALA A 75 15.79 2.49 0.12
N GLN A 76 16.10 3.62 -0.54
CA GLN A 76 15.19 4.26 -1.49
C GLN A 76 14.90 3.35 -2.69
N ALA A 77 15.94 2.84 -3.35
CA ALA A 77 15.78 1.92 -4.48
C ALA A 77 14.97 0.67 -4.09
N GLN A 78 15.14 0.15 -2.87
CA GLN A 78 14.37 -0.98 -2.38
C GLN A 78 12.89 -0.63 -2.15
N ARG A 79 12.57 0.56 -1.63
CA ARG A 79 11.19 1.03 -1.45
C ARG A 79 10.49 1.20 -2.80
N GLU A 80 11.15 1.85 -3.75
CA GLU A 80 10.64 2.05 -5.11
C GLU A 80 10.39 0.71 -5.82
N ALA A 81 11.34 -0.23 -5.75
CA ALA A 81 11.17 -1.56 -6.33
C ALA A 81 9.97 -2.32 -5.72
N ARG A 82 9.74 -2.21 -4.41
CA ARG A 82 8.58 -2.81 -3.73
C ARG A 82 7.28 -2.16 -4.19
N THR A 83 7.25 -0.84 -4.25
CA THR A 83 6.12 -0.07 -4.77
C THR A 83 5.76 -0.51 -6.19
N LEU A 84 6.72 -0.57 -7.10
CA LEU A 84 6.49 -1.01 -8.48
C LEU A 84 5.98 -2.44 -8.54
N ALA A 85 6.55 -3.35 -7.74
CA ALA A 85 6.08 -4.73 -7.66
C ALA A 85 4.62 -4.84 -7.18
N ILE A 86 4.20 -3.99 -6.22
CA ILE A 86 2.81 -3.94 -5.75
C ILE A 86 1.88 -3.45 -6.86
N LEU A 87 2.25 -2.38 -7.58
CA LEU A 87 1.45 -1.85 -8.69
C LEU A 87 1.32 -2.86 -9.82
N ASP A 88 2.42 -3.53 -10.19
CA ASP A 88 2.40 -4.59 -11.20
C ASP A 88 1.51 -5.76 -10.73
N HIS A 89 1.49 -6.07 -9.43
CA HIS A 89 0.63 -7.10 -8.88
C HIS A 89 -0.85 -6.74 -8.94
N PHE A 90 -1.23 -5.47 -8.71
CA PHE A 90 -2.61 -5.01 -8.93
C PHE A 90 -3.07 -5.21 -10.37
N VAL A 91 -2.17 -5.02 -11.34
CA VAL A 91 -2.50 -5.22 -12.76
C VAL A 91 -2.61 -6.70 -13.10
N ALA A 92 -1.70 -7.53 -12.57
CA ALA A 92 -1.62 -8.95 -12.90
C ALA A 92 -2.68 -9.81 -12.18
N ASP A 93 -3.11 -9.44 -10.99
CA ASP A 93 -4.02 -10.22 -10.15
C ASP A 93 -5.30 -9.43 -9.80
N PRO A 94 -6.40 -9.65 -10.56
CA PRO A 94 -7.69 -9.02 -10.29
C PRO A 94 -8.30 -9.40 -8.94
N TRP A 95 -7.99 -10.57 -8.41
CA TRP A 95 -8.49 -11.00 -7.10
C TRP A 95 -7.80 -10.20 -5.99
N PHE A 96 -6.48 -10.01 -6.10
CA PHE A 96 -5.72 -9.13 -5.20
C PHE A 96 -6.18 -7.67 -5.30
N ALA A 97 -6.34 -7.16 -6.52
CA ALA A 97 -6.87 -5.81 -6.77
C ALA A 97 -8.27 -5.60 -6.15
N GLY A 98 -9.11 -6.65 -6.15
CA GLY A 98 -10.43 -6.62 -5.55
C GLY A 98 -10.45 -6.54 -4.02
N MET A 99 -9.33 -6.80 -3.34
CA MET A 99 -9.21 -6.65 -1.89
C MET A 99 -8.87 -5.23 -1.46
N VAL A 100 -8.26 -4.42 -2.33
CA VAL A 100 -7.80 -3.08 -1.97
C VAL A 100 -8.96 -2.09 -2.05
N LYS A 101 -9.30 -1.49 -0.91
CA LYS A 101 -10.36 -0.48 -0.80
C LYS A 101 -9.83 0.93 -0.54
N HIS A 102 -8.63 1.03 0.01
CA HIS A 102 -8.00 2.30 0.34
C HIS A 102 -6.60 2.33 -0.27
N LEU A 103 -6.38 3.23 -1.22
CA LEU A 103 -5.07 3.48 -1.80
C LEU A 103 -4.58 4.86 -1.37
N GLU A 104 -3.41 4.90 -0.77
CA GLU A 104 -2.76 6.12 -0.34
C GLU A 104 -1.44 6.23 -1.08
N VAL A 105 -1.26 7.34 -1.78
CA VAL A 105 -0.07 7.60 -2.58
C VAL A 105 0.66 8.77 -1.97
N HIS A 106 1.94 8.59 -1.74
CA HIS A 106 2.82 9.61 -1.20
C HIS A 106 3.94 9.86 -2.20
N ALA A 107 3.97 11.05 -2.73
CA ALA A 107 4.82 11.48 -3.82
C ALA A 107 5.59 12.72 -3.40
N PHE A 108 6.81 12.54 -2.88
CA PHE A 108 7.67 13.62 -2.42
C PHE A 108 8.88 13.76 -3.36
N GLU A 109 9.13 14.99 -3.80
CA GLU A 109 10.33 15.47 -4.52
C GLU A 109 11.12 14.37 -5.26
N MET A 110 10.77 14.13 -6.52
CA MET A 110 11.58 13.30 -7.41
C MET A 110 12.68 14.18 -8.01
N ASP A 111 13.95 13.86 -7.75
CA ASP A 111 15.09 14.56 -8.33
C ASP A 111 14.91 14.76 -9.85
N ASP A 112 15.23 15.95 -10.35
CA ASP A 112 14.93 16.43 -11.71
C ASP A 112 15.52 15.51 -12.82
N GLY A 113 16.54 14.70 -12.47
CA GLY A 113 17.14 13.68 -13.33
C GLY A 113 16.27 12.44 -13.58
N LEU A 114 15.20 12.21 -12.80
CA LEU A 114 14.35 11.03 -12.82
C LEU A 114 13.00 11.22 -13.55
N LYS A 115 12.77 12.37 -14.20
CA LYS A 115 11.50 12.67 -14.90
C LYS A 115 11.01 11.59 -15.88
N ALA A 116 11.93 10.88 -16.53
CA ALA A 116 11.59 9.77 -17.41
C ALA A 116 10.98 8.58 -16.64
N ASP A 117 11.48 8.32 -15.43
CA ASP A 117 11.00 7.24 -14.58
C ASP A 117 9.65 7.61 -13.92
N THR A 118 9.46 8.89 -13.58
CA THR A 118 8.18 9.42 -13.09
C THR A 118 7.04 9.13 -14.07
N THR A 119 7.25 9.32 -15.37
CA THR A 119 6.21 9.07 -16.38
C THR A 119 5.82 7.59 -16.45
N SER A 120 6.82 6.71 -16.42
CA SER A 120 6.62 5.24 -16.40
C SER A 120 5.85 4.81 -15.16
N LEU A 121 6.24 5.34 -14.02
CA LEU A 121 5.62 5.07 -12.72
C LEU A 121 4.17 5.55 -12.66
N MET A 122 3.88 6.76 -13.16
CA MET A 122 2.51 7.28 -13.22
C MET A 122 1.64 6.49 -14.20
N ALA A 123 2.20 6.01 -15.31
CA ALA A 123 1.48 5.12 -16.22
C ALA A 123 1.11 3.79 -15.55
N ARG A 124 2.03 3.19 -14.77
CA ARG A 124 1.76 1.97 -13.99
C ARG A 124 0.73 2.21 -12.89
N LEU A 125 0.85 3.31 -12.16
CA LEU A 125 -0.13 3.68 -11.14
C LEU A 125 -1.52 3.86 -11.76
N THR A 126 -1.61 4.53 -12.91
CA THR A 126 -2.89 4.70 -13.63
C THR A 126 -3.45 3.35 -14.08
N ALA A 127 -2.60 2.45 -14.60
CA ALA A 127 -3.03 1.11 -14.99
C ALA A 127 -3.52 0.30 -13.79
N ALA A 128 -2.83 0.39 -12.65
CA ALA A 128 -3.19 -0.28 -11.43
C ALA A 128 -4.50 0.25 -10.85
N VAL A 129 -4.68 1.57 -10.75
CA VAL A 129 -5.93 2.17 -10.24
C VAL A 129 -7.14 1.72 -11.06
N ARG A 130 -7.00 1.58 -12.39
CA ARG A 130 -8.07 1.04 -13.24
C ARG A 130 -8.48 -0.41 -12.92
N THR A 131 -7.61 -1.20 -12.29
CA THR A 131 -7.95 -2.57 -11.86
C THR A 131 -8.56 -2.63 -10.46
N LEU A 132 -8.43 -1.57 -9.65
CA LEU A 132 -8.97 -1.48 -8.30
C LEU A 132 -10.48 -1.18 -8.29
N ARG A 133 -11.29 -2.16 -8.72
CA ARG A 133 -12.75 -1.99 -8.85
C ARG A 133 -13.52 -1.80 -7.53
N GLN A 134 -12.87 -2.06 -6.40
CA GLN A 134 -13.45 -1.93 -5.05
C GLN A 134 -12.84 -0.76 -4.28
N LEU A 135 -12.17 0.17 -4.99
CA LEU A 135 -11.55 1.33 -4.38
C LEU A 135 -12.62 2.29 -3.83
N HIS A 136 -12.61 2.50 -2.51
CA HIS A 136 -13.50 3.41 -1.80
C HIS A 136 -12.83 4.75 -1.48
N SER A 137 -11.51 4.76 -1.32
CA SER A 137 -10.76 5.96 -0.98
C SER A 137 -9.43 5.97 -1.72
N PHE A 138 -9.16 7.11 -2.33
CA PHE A 138 -7.87 7.44 -2.90
C PHE A 138 -7.37 8.72 -2.26
N VAL A 139 -6.15 8.68 -1.71
CA VAL A 139 -5.54 9.84 -1.07
C VAL A 139 -4.17 10.08 -1.70
N TRP A 140 -3.92 11.32 -2.11
CA TRP A 140 -2.63 11.75 -2.66
C TRP A 140 -1.96 12.72 -1.70
N HIS A 141 -0.76 12.39 -1.27
CA HIS A 141 0.11 13.20 -0.44
C HIS A 141 1.32 13.65 -1.25
N GLY A 142 1.62 14.94 -1.21
CA GLY A 142 2.79 15.54 -1.86
C GLY A 142 2.44 16.42 -3.05
N GLN A 143 3.45 17.15 -3.54
CA GLN A 143 3.30 18.21 -4.54
C GLN A 143 3.93 17.86 -5.89
N ASP A 144 4.87 16.92 -5.92
CA ASP A 144 5.60 16.53 -7.13
C ASP A 144 5.90 15.01 -7.13
N PRO A 145 5.44 14.24 -8.14
CA PRO A 145 4.63 14.65 -9.29
C PRO A 145 3.26 15.23 -8.93
N SER A 146 2.79 16.19 -9.73
CA SER A 146 1.40 16.60 -9.68
C SER A 146 0.47 15.45 -10.11
N LEU A 147 -0.70 15.37 -9.50
CA LEU A 147 -1.70 14.35 -9.82
C LEU A 147 -2.15 14.49 -11.30
N PRO A 148 -1.88 13.52 -12.18
CA PRO A 148 -2.20 13.64 -13.59
C PRO A 148 -3.69 13.41 -13.78
N LEU A 149 -4.28 14.17 -14.72
CA LEU A 149 -5.70 14.08 -15.06
C LEU A 149 -6.13 12.66 -15.43
N THR A 150 -5.26 11.89 -16.11
CA THR A 150 -5.54 10.50 -16.49
C THR A 150 -5.72 9.56 -15.32
N LEU A 151 -5.12 9.88 -14.17
CA LEU A 151 -5.29 9.12 -12.93
C LEU A 151 -6.59 9.51 -12.24
N VAL A 152 -6.96 10.79 -12.26
CA VAL A 152 -8.25 11.27 -11.75
C VAL A 152 -9.41 10.64 -12.52
N GLU A 153 -9.29 10.52 -13.85
CA GLU A 153 -10.26 9.85 -14.70
C GLU A 153 -10.34 8.33 -14.49
N ALA A 154 -9.33 7.74 -13.84
CA ALA A 154 -9.26 6.30 -13.57
C ALA A 154 -9.88 5.90 -12.23
N LEU A 155 -10.17 6.87 -11.36
CA LEU A 155 -10.85 6.70 -10.06
C LEU A 155 -12.37 6.60 -10.25
#